data_AF-A0A8H4LMV5-F1
#
_entry.id   AF-A0A8H4LMV5-F1
#
_cell.length_a   1.000
_cell.length_b   1.000
_cell.length_c   1.000
_cell.angle_alpha   90.00
_cell.angle_beta   90.00
_cell.angle_gamma   90.00
#
_symmetry.space_group_name_H-M   'P 1'
#
loop_
_entity.id
_entity.type
_entity.pdbx_description
1 polymer ?
#
loop_
_entity_poly.entity_id
_entity_poly.type
_entity_poly.pdbx_seq_one_letter_code
_entity_poly.pdbx_strand_id
1 'polypeptide(L)'
;MPLPPPRVAFVTGCNGVSGNAIVEFLIRQPKTEWSRIIITSRTPSKVFWQDPRVEFVAIDFLAPVEDIITKMQNLCEDVTHAYFTSYVHTDIIERLGELNVPLFENFLLSIDRVSRSLQRVCLQTGGKHYGHHLGPSPCPARETAPRGKDHPSNFYYKQEDILFRLQAQRSWSWNVIRPGGIVGFTPGKNGMSEALTLALYVLICKELGDVPKFPGNEYFYNAVDDDSYAPSLADMTIWATTHDHTKNEAFNHANGDTYVWKYHYASVCAYFGIDIPEQTEWPTVHDDGRLVTQVVLGDWAKDKKLVWEKLCEKYGGNKEAFDWGTWSFFDWATGKSWPTIMSISKARKFGWTRYDDTLETWIDTFKAFENAGILPSKRLLAAGTVIANGLDKEAGGLANGAKA
;
A
#
# COMPACT_ATOMS: atom_id res chain seq x y z
N MET A 1 35.20 -13.53 -14.42
CA MET A 1 35.04 -12.94 -13.08
C MET A 1 34.06 -13.80 -12.31
N PRO A 2 34.30 -14.15 -11.04
CA PRO A 2 33.27 -14.77 -10.21
C PRO A 2 32.06 -13.83 -10.11
N LEU A 3 30.85 -14.40 -10.08
CA LEU A 3 29.65 -13.62 -9.82
C LEU A 3 29.79 -12.93 -8.45
N PRO A 4 29.32 -11.69 -8.29
CA PRO A 4 29.27 -11.06 -6.98
C PRO A 4 28.45 -11.93 -6.01
N PRO A 5 28.78 -11.92 -4.71
CA PRO A 5 28.00 -12.67 -3.73
C PRO A 5 26.53 -12.23 -3.76
N PRO A 6 25.58 -13.17 -3.57
CA PRO A 6 24.16 -12.83 -3.56
C PRO A 6 23.84 -11.88 -2.40
N ARG A 7 22.87 -10.99 -2.64
CA ARG A 7 22.41 -9.99 -1.68
C ARG A 7 21.49 -10.63 -0.63
N VAL A 8 21.48 -10.02 0.54
CA VAL A 8 20.56 -10.32 1.64
C VAL A 8 19.69 -9.10 1.91
N ALA A 9 18.37 -9.28 1.87
CA ALA A 9 17.38 -8.24 2.09
C ALA A 9 16.87 -8.24 3.54
N PHE A 10 16.63 -7.06 4.10
CA PHE A 10 15.87 -6.86 5.32
C PHE A 10 14.69 -5.92 5.07
N VAL A 11 13.46 -6.44 5.10
CA VAL A 11 12.24 -5.68 4.76
C VAL A 11 11.41 -5.43 6.00
N THR A 12 11.25 -4.16 6.37
CA THR A 12 10.37 -3.78 7.48
C THR A 12 8.95 -3.49 7.01
N GLY A 13 7.96 -3.79 7.85
CA GLY A 13 6.56 -3.55 7.51
C GLY A 13 5.99 -4.57 6.54
N CYS A 14 6.41 -5.84 6.61
CA CYS A 14 5.99 -6.89 5.66
C CYS A 14 4.47 -7.17 5.62
N ASN A 15 3.73 -6.71 6.63
CA ASN A 15 2.26 -6.78 6.68
C ASN A 15 1.57 -5.57 6.01
N GLY A 16 2.33 -4.52 5.67
CA GLY A 16 1.84 -3.33 4.96
C GLY A 16 1.93 -3.47 3.45
N VAL A 17 1.33 -2.52 2.73
CA VAL A 17 1.21 -2.55 1.25
C VAL A 17 2.56 -2.60 0.54
N SER A 18 3.50 -1.73 0.92
CA SER A 18 4.81 -1.67 0.27
C SER A 18 5.72 -2.81 0.71
N GLY A 19 5.76 -3.12 2.01
CA GLY A 19 6.58 -4.21 2.53
C GLY A 19 6.16 -5.56 1.95
N ASN A 20 4.85 -5.84 1.88
CA ASN A 20 4.33 -7.04 1.24
C ASN A 20 4.75 -7.11 -0.25
N ALA A 21 4.59 -6.01 -1.00
CA ALA A 21 4.98 -5.96 -2.40
C ALA A 21 6.49 -6.15 -2.63
N ILE A 22 7.34 -5.62 -1.74
CA ILE A 22 8.79 -5.84 -1.81
C ILE A 22 9.12 -7.31 -1.57
N VAL A 23 8.52 -7.97 -0.58
CA VAL A 23 8.75 -9.41 -0.34
C VAL A 23 8.31 -10.23 -1.53
N GLU A 24 7.11 -9.97 -2.06
CA GLU A 24 6.58 -10.57 -3.28
C GLU A 24 7.55 -10.39 -4.46
N PHE A 25 8.08 -9.18 -4.66
CA PHE A 25 9.05 -8.93 -5.73
C PHE A 25 10.33 -9.76 -5.54
N LEU A 26 10.88 -9.78 -4.32
CA LEU A 26 12.15 -10.44 -3.99
C LEU A 26 12.07 -11.96 -4.15
N ILE A 27 10.97 -12.60 -3.77
CA ILE A 27 10.82 -14.07 -3.93
C ILE A 27 10.76 -14.51 -5.41
N ARG A 28 10.43 -13.59 -6.33
CA ARG A 28 10.47 -13.85 -7.77
C ARG A 28 11.86 -13.68 -8.38
N GLN A 29 12.81 -13.11 -7.63
CA GLN A 29 14.19 -12.97 -8.08
C GLN A 29 14.99 -14.26 -7.82
N PRO A 30 16.01 -14.57 -8.63
CA PRO A 30 16.78 -15.80 -8.49
C PRO A 30 17.59 -15.80 -7.19
N LYS A 31 17.77 -16.99 -6.60
CA LYS A 31 18.59 -17.18 -5.38
C LYS A 31 20.04 -16.73 -5.55
N THR A 32 20.54 -16.75 -6.78
CA THR A 32 21.87 -16.25 -7.15
C THR A 32 21.99 -14.73 -7.04
N GLU A 33 20.88 -14.00 -7.01
CA GLU A 33 20.85 -12.55 -6.80
C GLU A 33 20.44 -12.21 -5.36
N TRP A 34 19.43 -12.89 -4.82
CA TRP A 34 18.93 -12.72 -3.46
C TRP A 34 18.92 -14.04 -2.72
N SER A 35 19.89 -14.25 -1.82
CA SER A 35 20.08 -15.53 -1.12
C SER A 35 19.19 -15.69 0.11
N ARG A 36 18.87 -14.58 0.78
CA ARG A 36 18.08 -14.53 2.02
C ARG A 36 17.22 -13.25 2.05
N ILE A 37 16.02 -13.38 2.60
CA ILE A 37 15.01 -12.32 2.69
C ILE A 37 14.49 -12.31 4.13
N ILE A 38 15.05 -11.45 4.96
CA ILE A 38 14.62 -11.28 6.34
C ILE A 38 13.48 -10.27 6.35
N ILE A 39 12.37 -10.61 6.99
CA ILE A 39 11.16 -9.78 7.03
C ILE A 39 10.76 -9.51 8.46
N THR A 40 10.21 -8.32 8.71
CA THR A 40 9.82 -7.94 10.06
C THR A 40 8.53 -7.12 10.12
N SER A 41 7.77 -7.41 11.17
CA SER A 41 6.63 -6.65 11.68
C SER A 41 6.45 -7.02 13.15
N ARG A 42 5.62 -6.27 13.89
CA ARG A 42 5.34 -6.57 15.31
C ARG A 42 4.68 -7.94 15.52
N THR A 43 3.87 -8.37 14.55
CA THR A 43 3.19 -9.67 14.55
C THR A 43 3.49 -10.40 13.24
N PRO A 44 3.56 -11.74 13.25
CA PRO A 44 3.67 -12.52 12.01
C PRO A 44 2.55 -12.18 11.01
N SER A 45 2.86 -12.28 9.72
CA SER A 45 1.84 -12.14 8.67
C SER A 45 0.87 -13.31 8.70
N LYS A 46 -0.40 -13.06 8.34
CA LYS A 46 -1.35 -14.13 8.05
C LYS A 46 -1.10 -14.78 6.68
N VAL A 47 -0.31 -14.12 5.81
CA VAL A 47 0.11 -14.64 4.51
C VAL A 47 1.49 -15.29 4.64
N PHE A 48 1.58 -16.54 4.19
CA PHE A 48 2.81 -17.31 4.21
C PHE A 48 3.40 -17.37 2.79
N TRP A 49 4.62 -16.84 2.65
CA TRP A 49 5.41 -17.04 1.44
C TRP A 49 6.05 -18.42 1.50
N GLN A 50 5.74 -19.29 0.53
CA GLN A 50 6.36 -20.60 0.40
C GLN A 50 7.73 -20.49 -0.30
N ASP A 51 8.63 -19.68 0.25
CA ASP A 51 10.00 -19.51 -0.22
C ASP A 51 10.97 -19.74 0.95
N PRO A 52 11.89 -20.72 0.87
CA PRO A 52 12.80 -21.06 1.97
C PRO A 52 13.83 -19.96 2.27
N ARG A 53 13.92 -18.90 1.46
CA ARG A 53 14.76 -17.73 1.72
C ARG A 53 14.11 -16.74 2.67
N VAL A 54 12.79 -16.84 2.91
CA VAL A 54 12.04 -15.89 3.73
C VAL A 54 12.13 -16.28 5.21
N GLU A 55 12.70 -15.39 6.02
CA GLU A 55 12.89 -15.57 7.46
C GLU A 55 12.19 -14.43 8.21
N PHE A 56 11.28 -14.76 9.13
CA PHE A 56 10.53 -13.76 9.89
C PHE A 56 11.15 -13.49 11.27
N VAL A 57 11.25 -12.21 11.63
CA VAL A 57 11.64 -11.76 12.98
C VAL A 57 10.68 -10.69 13.49
N ALA A 58 10.09 -10.90 14.68
CA ALA A 58 9.17 -9.94 15.28
C ALA A 58 9.94 -8.81 15.99
N ILE A 59 9.87 -7.59 15.44
CA ILE A 59 10.56 -6.41 15.98
C ILE A 59 9.55 -5.28 16.15
N ASP A 60 9.61 -4.66 17.32
CA ASP A 60 9.00 -3.36 17.58
C ASP A 60 10.11 -2.31 17.57
N PHE A 61 10.14 -1.47 16.54
CA PHE A 61 11.16 -0.42 16.42
C PHE A 61 10.94 0.75 17.40
N LEU A 62 9.87 0.76 18.19
CA LEU A 62 9.70 1.70 19.31
C LEU A 62 10.23 1.15 20.65
N ALA A 63 10.68 -0.11 20.68
CA ALA A 63 11.39 -0.66 21.84
C ALA A 63 12.77 0.02 22.02
N PRO A 64 13.40 -0.11 23.19
CA PRO A 64 14.78 0.32 23.39
C PRO A 64 15.72 -0.23 22.31
N VAL A 65 16.61 0.62 21.78
CA VAL A 65 17.49 0.28 20.64
C VAL A 65 18.37 -0.94 20.90
N GLU A 66 18.82 -1.13 22.15
CA GLU A 66 19.63 -2.29 22.54
C GLU A 66 18.85 -3.61 22.50
N ASP A 67 17.54 -3.58 22.81
CA ASP A 67 16.67 -4.76 22.69
C ASP A 67 16.46 -5.12 21.21
N ILE A 68 16.31 -4.10 20.36
CA ILE A 68 16.19 -4.27 18.90
C ILE A 68 17.50 -4.87 18.34
N ILE A 69 18.65 -4.33 18.73
CA ILE A 69 19.97 -4.85 18.35
C ILE A 69 20.10 -6.31 18.78
N THR A 70 19.76 -6.65 20.02
CA THR A 70 19.84 -8.01 20.55
C THR A 70 18.97 -8.99 19.74
N LYS A 71 17.76 -8.59 19.34
CA LYS A 71 16.89 -9.41 18.48
C LYS A 71 17.41 -9.57 17.06
N MET A 72 18.15 -8.59 16.55
CA MET A 72 18.70 -8.60 15.19
C MET A 72 20.05 -9.32 15.10
N GLN A 73 20.79 -9.46 16.20
CA GLN A 73 22.06 -10.20 16.27
C GLN A 73 21.90 -11.63 15.76
N ASN A 74 22.92 -12.16 15.09
CA ASN A 74 22.95 -13.47 14.41
C ASN A 74 21.96 -13.64 13.23
N LEU A 75 20.90 -12.83 13.14
CA LEU A 75 19.96 -12.89 12.01
C LEU A 75 20.36 -11.94 10.90
N CYS A 76 20.71 -10.70 11.25
CA CYS A 76 20.86 -9.58 10.31
C CYS A 76 22.31 -9.16 10.00
N GLU A 77 23.32 -9.95 10.40
CA GLU A 77 24.74 -9.57 10.31
C GLU A 77 25.27 -9.46 8.86
N ASP A 78 24.69 -10.27 7.97
CA ASP A 78 25.00 -10.35 6.54
C ASP A 78 24.04 -9.52 5.68
N VAL A 79 23.10 -8.78 6.27
CA VAL A 79 22.15 -7.94 5.53
C VAL A 79 22.89 -6.91 4.68
N THR A 80 22.66 -6.94 3.38
CA THR A 80 23.27 -6.01 2.43
C THR A 80 22.35 -4.84 2.08
N HIS A 81 21.04 -5.08 2.04
CA HIS A 81 20.04 -4.10 1.60
C HIS A 81 18.89 -4.07 2.60
N ALA A 82 18.66 -2.91 3.20
CA ALA A 82 17.60 -2.71 4.19
C ALA A 82 16.52 -1.78 3.64
N TYR A 83 15.26 -2.18 3.75
CA TYR A 83 14.09 -1.50 3.20
C TYR A 83 13.15 -1.10 4.33
N PHE A 84 13.03 0.20 4.58
CA PHE A 84 12.15 0.73 5.59
C PHE A 84 10.80 1.13 4.99
N THR A 85 9.77 0.31 5.24
CA THR A 85 8.38 0.60 4.85
C THR A 85 7.39 0.58 6.02
N SER A 86 7.91 0.54 7.25
CA SER A 86 7.11 0.65 8.48
C SER A 86 6.54 2.06 8.69
N TYR A 87 5.30 2.11 9.15
CA TYR A 87 4.60 3.35 9.47
C TYR A 87 3.63 3.12 10.63
N VAL A 88 3.57 4.09 11.56
CA VAL A 88 2.55 4.12 12.61
C VAL A 88 1.54 5.20 12.24
N HIS A 89 0.34 4.76 11.90
CA HIS A 89 -0.78 5.65 11.62
C HIS A 89 -1.43 6.15 12.92
N THR A 90 -1.73 7.43 12.95
CA THR A 90 -2.58 8.07 13.96
C THR A 90 -3.29 9.26 13.31
N ASP A 91 -4.53 9.50 13.70
CA ASP A 91 -5.31 10.65 13.24
C ASP A 91 -4.85 11.98 13.87
N ILE A 92 -3.96 11.92 14.87
CA ILE A 92 -3.41 13.10 15.55
C ILE A 92 -2.11 13.51 14.85
N ILE A 93 -2.18 14.59 14.06
CA ILE A 93 -1.09 15.04 13.18
C ILE A 93 0.21 15.27 13.95
N GLU A 94 0.14 15.88 15.13
CA GLU A 94 1.28 16.21 15.98
C GLU A 94 2.03 14.95 16.45
N ARG A 95 1.29 13.85 16.66
CA ARG A 95 1.84 12.57 17.12
C ARG A 95 2.51 11.76 16.01
N LEU A 96 2.27 12.09 14.74
CA LEU A 96 2.92 11.39 13.62
C LEU A 96 4.44 11.49 13.72
N GLY A 97 4.97 12.66 14.07
CA GLY A 97 6.41 12.86 14.27
C GLY A 97 6.95 12.15 15.50
N GLU A 98 6.22 12.20 16.61
CA GLU A 98 6.58 11.54 17.87
C GLU A 98 6.71 10.01 17.72
N LEU A 99 5.91 9.42 16.83
CA LEU A 99 5.91 7.98 16.60
C LEU A 99 6.86 7.57 15.47
N ASN A 100 6.83 8.25 14.32
CA ASN A 100 7.52 7.77 13.12
C ASN A 100 9.00 8.18 13.04
N VAL A 101 9.42 9.26 13.71
CA VAL A 101 10.84 9.62 13.78
C VAL A 101 11.64 8.59 14.57
N PRO A 102 11.32 8.29 15.84
CA PRO A 102 12.06 7.27 16.59
C PRO A 102 11.92 5.87 15.98
N LEU A 103 10.78 5.54 15.36
CA LEU A 103 10.59 4.28 14.64
C LEU A 103 11.67 4.07 13.56
N PHE A 104 11.97 5.10 12.78
CA PHE A 104 13.00 5.03 11.75
C PHE A 104 14.41 5.14 12.33
N GLU A 105 14.62 6.04 13.29
CA GLU A 105 15.92 6.22 13.93
C GLU A 105 16.42 4.93 14.58
N ASN A 106 15.57 4.28 15.38
CA ASN A 106 15.90 3.01 16.03
C ASN A 106 16.20 1.92 15.00
N PHE A 107 15.37 1.77 13.97
CA PHE A 107 15.66 0.85 12.86
C PHE A 107 17.04 1.09 12.26
N LEU A 108 17.32 2.35 11.91
CA LEU A 108 18.53 2.73 11.20
C LEU A 108 19.78 2.49 12.06
N LEU A 109 19.72 2.90 13.33
CA LEU A 109 20.81 2.68 14.29
C LEU A 109 21.05 1.19 14.53
N SER A 110 19.99 0.39 14.67
CA SER A 110 20.13 -1.05 14.89
C SER A 110 20.72 -1.76 13.67
N ILE A 111 20.24 -1.50 12.46
CA ILE A 111 20.77 -2.17 11.26
C ILE A 111 22.20 -1.74 10.92
N ASP A 112 22.54 -0.45 11.10
CA ASP A 112 23.91 0.07 10.94
C ASP A 112 24.88 -0.58 11.94
N ARG A 113 24.41 -0.85 13.17
CA ARG A 113 25.22 -1.46 14.21
C ARG A 113 25.44 -2.96 14.00
N VAL A 114 24.37 -3.67 13.60
CA VAL A 114 24.37 -5.14 13.49
C VAL A 114 24.99 -5.62 12.19
N SER A 115 24.61 -5.03 11.05
CA SER A 115 25.12 -5.49 9.75
C SER A 115 26.50 -4.89 9.45
N ARG A 116 27.48 -5.77 9.23
CA ARG A 116 28.81 -5.38 8.72
C ARG A 116 28.87 -5.38 7.20
N SER A 117 27.85 -5.93 6.55
CA SER A 117 27.77 -6.12 5.10
C SER A 117 26.83 -5.11 4.43
N LEU A 118 26.31 -4.15 5.18
CA LEU A 118 25.33 -3.19 4.69
C LEU A 118 25.91 -2.37 3.53
N GLN A 119 25.16 -2.31 2.43
CA GLN A 119 25.49 -1.58 1.20
C GLN A 119 24.44 -0.51 0.90
N ARG A 120 23.17 -0.79 1.21
CA ARG A 120 22.04 0.07 0.87
C ARG A 120 21.00 0.17 1.98
N VAL A 121 20.54 1.38 2.24
CA VAL A 121 19.35 1.65 3.07
C VAL A 121 18.34 2.45 2.25
N CYS A 122 17.14 1.90 2.10
CA CYS A 122 16.03 2.57 1.44
C CYS A 122 14.99 3.02 2.47
N LEU A 123 14.64 4.30 2.43
CA LEU A 123 13.55 4.89 3.20
C LEU A 123 12.38 5.19 2.28
N GLN A 124 11.23 4.55 2.50
CA GLN A 124 10.01 4.97 1.85
C GLN A 124 9.36 6.12 2.62
N THR A 125 9.07 7.22 1.92
CA THR A 125 8.28 8.36 2.42
C THR A 125 7.00 8.47 1.61
N GLY A 126 6.79 9.57 0.87
CA GLY A 126 5.64 9.74 -0.02
C GLY A 126 5.37 11.20 -0.39
N GLY A 127 4.30 11.41 -1.14
CA GLY A 127 3.85 12.71 -1.63
C GLY A 127 3.62 13.78 -0.54
N LYS A 128 3.46 13.37 0.73
CA LYS A 128 3.42 14.32 1.86
C LYS A 128 4.69 15.18 1.96
N HIS A 129 5.83 14.73 1.41
CA HIS A 129 7.05 15.53 1.28
C HIS A 129 6.79 16.88 0.59
N TYR A 130 5.84 16.93 -0.34
CA TYR A 130 5.52 18.13 -1.13
C TYR A 130 4.41 18.97 -0.53
N GLY A 131 3.79 18.54 0.57
CA GLY A 131 2.65 19.23 1.17
C GLY A 131 1.29 18.81 0.60
N HIS A 132 1.21 17.73 -0.20
CA HIS A 132 -0.04 17.24 -0.80
C HIS A 132 -1.21 17.06 0.19
N HIS A 133 -0.87 16.82 1.45
CA HIS A 133 -1.84 16.57 2.52
C HIS A 133 -2.35 17.82 3.24
N LEU A 134 -1.76 18.99 2.96
CA LEU A 134 -2.01 20.24 3.69
C LEU A 134 -2.76 21.26 2.83
N GLY A 135 -2.59 21.19 1.51
CA GLY A 135 -3.23 22.12 0.59
C GLY A 135 -2.56 22.15 -0.78
N PRO A 136 -2.91 23.16 -1.60
CA PRO A 136 -2.27 23.41 -2.87
C PRO A 136 -0.75 23.51 -2.74
N SER A 137 -0.05 22.78 -3.58
CA SER A 137 1.42 22.72 -3.64
C SER A 137 1.86 22.67 -5.10
N PRO A 138 3.14 22.98 -5.41
CA PRO A 138 3.63 22.91 -6.79
C PRO A 138 3.38 21.53 -7.42
N CYS A 139 2.59 21.51 -8.50
CA CYS A 139 2.15 20.30 -9.19
C CYS A 139 2.49 20.41 -10.71
N PRO A 140 3.09 19.39 -11.34
CA PRO A 140 3.45 18.09 -10.76
C PRO A 140 4.63 18.19 -9.78
N ALA A 141 4.58 17.42 -8.70
CA ALA A 141 5.63 17.39 -7.70
C ALA A 141 6.95 16.85 -8.28
N ARG A 142 8.06 17.48 -7.91
CA ARG A 142 9.42 17.15 -8.38
C ARG A 142 10.36 17.00 -7.19
N GLU A 143 11.32 16.09 -7.27
CA GLU A 143 12.28 15.82 -6.19
C GLU A 143 13.20 17.02 -5.88
N THR A 144 13.32 17.97 -6.81
CA THR A 144 14.03 19.24 -6.63
C THR A 144 13.20 20.30 -5.91
N ALA A 145 11.91 20.04 -5.63
CA ALA A 145 11.09 20.97 -4.88
C ALA A 145 11.69 21.19 -3.48
N PRO A 146 11.75 22.43 -2.99
CA PRO A 146 12.24 22.69 -1.65
C PRO A 146 11.31 22.03 -0.63
N ARG A 147 11.86 21.62 0.51
CA ARG A 147 11.05 21.27 1.68
C ARG A 147 10.10 22.43 2.00
N GLY A 148 8.85 22.13 2.28
CA GLY A 148 7.81 23.13 2.54
C GLY A 148 8.21 24.06 3.69
N LYS A 149 8.46 25.34 3.38
CA LYS A 149 8.90 26.35 4.37
C LYS A 149 7.85 26.58 5.46
N ASP A 150 6.57 26.47 5.09
CA ASP A 150 5.44 26.69 6.00
C ASP A 150 5.09 25.45 6.84
N HIS A 151 5.77 24.32 6.59
CA HIS A 151 5.44 23.02 7.19
C HIS A 151 6.69 22.28 7.72
N PRO A 152 7.47 22.90 8.63
CA PRO A 152 8.71 22.32 9.16
C PRO A 152 8.49 21.06 10.01
N SER A 153 7.25 20.74 10.38
CA SER A 153 6.89 19.59 11.21
C SER A 153 6.73 18.27 10.46
N ASN A 154 6.84 18.24 9.12
CA ASN A 154 6.74 16.98 8.37
C ASN A 154 7.86 16.02 8.81
N PHE A 155 7.47 14.91 9.44
CA PHE A 155 8.39 13.95 10.02
C PHE A 155 9.31 13.28 8.99
N TYR A 156 8.92 13.24 7.70
CA TYR A 156 9.79 12.76 6.62
C TYR A 156 11.11 13.53 6.56
N TYR A 157 11.09 14.84 6.81
CA TYR A 157 12.31 15.65 6.77
C TYR A 157 13.29 15.23 7.87
N LYS A 158 12.78 14.95 9.07
CA LYS A 158 13.60 14.46 10.19
C LYS A 158 14.16 13.06 9.91
N GLN A 159 13.37 12.17 9.31
CA GLN A 159 13.84 10.85 8.90
C GLN A 159 14.96 10.95 7.85
N GLU A 160 14.76 11.77 6.82
CA GLU A 160 15.80 12.07 5.83
C GLU A 160 17.06 12.65 6.47
N ASP A 161 16.94 13.62 7.37
CA ASP A 161 18.09 14.25 8.04
C ASP A 161 18.90 13.24 8.86
N ILE A 162 18.22 12.33 9.57
CA ILE A 162 18.88 11.24 10.31
C ILE A 162 19.58 10.28 9.35
N LEU A 163 18.93 9.89 8.26
CA LEU A 163 19.49 9.03 7.21
C LEU A 163 20.76 9.63 6.61
N PHE A 164 20.70 10.88 6.17
CA PHE A 164 21.81 11.57 5.52
C PHE A 164 22.98 11.79 6.48
N ARG A 165 22.69 12.21 7.72
CA ARG A 165 23.70 12.45 8.76
C ARG A 165 24.46 11.18 9.14
N LEU A 166 23.78 10.04 9.26
CA LEU A 166 24.44 8.77 9.56
C LEU A 166 25.20 8.26 8.34
N GLN A 167 24.60 8.31 7.16
CA GLN A 167 25.23 7.82 5.93
C GLN A 167 26.54 8.55 5.62
N ALA A 168 26.63 9.85 5.89
CA ALA A 168 27.86 10.65 5.72
C ALA A 168 29.07 10.10 6.50
N GLN A 169 28.86 9.21 7.47
CA GLN A 169 29.88 8.59 8.31
C GLN A 169 30.05 7.08 8.00
N ARG A 170 29.48 6.59 6.89
CA ARG A 170 29.40 5.17 6.54
C ARG A 170 29.72 4.94 5.06
N SER A 171 30.01 3.69 4.72
CA SER A 171 30.32 3.27 3.35
C SER A 171 29.07 2.84 2.55
N TRP A 172 28.01 2.42 3.23
CA TRP A 172 26.72 2.17 2.59
C TRP A 172 26.13 3.48 2.07
N SER A 173 25.20 3.39 1.12
CA SER A 173 24.54 4.56 0.53
C SER A 173 23.02 4.43 0.58
N TRP A 174 22.30 5.53 0.36
CA TRP A 174 20.87 5.60 0.65
C TRP A 174 20.03 5.79 -0.61
N ASN A 175 18.74 5.45 -0.49
CA ASN A 175 17.70 5.86 -1.42
C ASN A 175 16.46 6.33 -0.64
N VAL A 176 15.75 7.31 -1.17
CA VAL A 176 14.42 7.70 -0.67
C VAL A 176 13.41 7.51 -1.79
N ILE A 177 12.36 6.74 -1.55
CA ILE A 177 11.29 6.55 -2.54
C ILE A 177 10.03 7.27 -2.06
N ARG A 178 9.48 8.12 -2.93
CA ARG A 178 8.34 9.01 -2.66
C ARG A 178 7.15 8.62 -3.54
N PRO A 179 6.36 7.61 -3.15
CA PRO A 179 5.14 7.24 -3.87
C PRO A 179 4.00 8.25 -3.66
N GLY A 180 3.05 8.22 -4.60
CA GLY A 180 1.79 8.95 -4.58
C GLY A 180 0.73 8.20 -3.78
N GLY A 181 -0.53 8.25 -4.21
CA GLY A 181 -1.56 7.32 -3.72
C GLY A 181 -1.15 5.89 -4.02
N ILE A 182 -1.07 5.01 -3.01
CA ILE A 182 -0.63 3.63 -3.24
C ILE A 182 -1.82 2.72 -3.47
N VAL A 183 -1.86 2.12 -4.65
CA VAL A 183 -2.82 1.08 -5.02
C VAL A 183 -2.11 -0.27 -4.92
N GLY A 184 -2.57 -1.13 -4.03
CA GLY A 184 -1.97 -2.45 -3.87
C GLY A 184 -2.65 -3.33 -2.84
N PHE A 185 -2.24 -4.59 -2.84
CA PHE A 185 -2.74 -5.61 -1.94
C PHE A 185 -2.12 -5.49 -0.54
N THR A 186 -2.93 -5.71 0.50
CA THR A 186 -2.44 -5.94 1.87
C THR A 186 -3.03 -7.21 2.46
N PRO A 187 -2.22 -8.05 3.13
CA PRO A 187 -2.66 -9.31 3.72
C PRO A 187 -3.47 -9.13 5.03
N GLY A 188 -3.98 -7.94 5.29
CA GLY A 188 -4.69 -7.58 6.52
C GLY A 188 -4.95 -6.09 6.63
N LYS A 189 -5.32 -5.65 7.84
CA LYS A 189 -5.62 -4.25 8.16
C LYS A 189 -4.43 -3.34 7.85
N ASN A 190 -4.70 -2.30 7.07
CA ASN A 190 -3.76 -1.26 6.69
C ASN A 190 -4.31 0.11 7.14
N GLY A 191 -3.44 1.09 7.35
CA GLY A 191 -3.84 2.44 7.79
C GLY A 191 -4.35 3.33 6.66
N MET A 192 -4.05 3.00 5.39
CA MET A 192 -4.44 3.79 4.20
C MET A 192 -4.64 2.84 3.02
N SER A 193 -5.87 2.41 2.76
CA SER A 193 -6.19 1.42 1.71
C SER A 193 -7.29 1.92 0.79
N GLU A 194 -6.90 2.49 -0.35
CA GLU A 194 -7.85 3.09 -1.29
C GLU A 194 -8.63 2.03 -2.07
N ALA A 195 -7.92 1.08 -2.70
CA ALA A 195 -8.52 0.03 -3.50
C ALA A 195 -9.51 -0.84 -2.70
N LEU A 196 -9.11 -1.31 -1.51
CA LEU A 196 -10.01 -2.14 -0.70
C LEU A 196 -11.25 -1.35 -0.26
N THR A 197 -11.08 -0.11 0.20
CA THR A 197 -12.20 0.73 0.63
C THR A 197 -13.19 0.98 -0.51
N LEU A 198 -12.71 1.30 -1.71
CA LEU A 198 -13.57 1.51 -2.87
C LEU A 198 -14.31 0.23 -3.28
N ALA A 199 -13.62 -0.92 -3.30
CA ALA A 199 -14.25 -2.19 -3.61
C ALA A 199 -15.35 -2.55 -2.62
N LEU A 200 -15.12 -2.37 -1.32
CA LEU A 200 -16.13 -2.59 -0.29
C LEU A 200 -17.35 -1.68 -0.50
N TYR A 201 -17.13 -0.38 -0.74
CA TYR A 201 -18.20 0.58 -1.00
C TYR A 201 -19.07 0.15 -2.21
N VAL A 202 -18.42 -0.11 -3.35
CA VAL A 202 -19.09 -0.49 -4.60
C VAL A 202 -19.87 -1.80 -4.46
N LEU A 203 -19.28 -2.82 -3.82
CA LEU A 203 -19.92 -4.12 -3.64
C LEU A 203 -21.12 -4.05 -2.66
N ILE A 204 -21.02 -3.25 -1.60
CA ILE A 204 -22.14 -3.05 -0.67
C ILE A 204 -23.28 -2.31 -1.37
N CYS A 205 -22.99 -1.25 -2.14
CA CYS A 205 -24.01 -0.59 -2.95
C CYS A 205 -24.70 -1.57 -3.91
N LYS A 206 -23.92 -2.45 -4.56
CA LYS A 206 -24.46 -3.50 -5.43
C LYS A 206 -25.44 -4.41 -4.70
N GLU A 207 -25.10 -4.87 -3.51
CA GLU A 207 -25.96 -5.77 -2.72
C GLU A 207 -27.23 -5.05 -2.22
N LEU A 208 -27.16 -3.74 -1.98
CA LEU A 208 -28.33 -2.91 -1.64
C LEU A 208 -29.20 -2.56 -2.86
N GLY A 209 -28.70 -2.75 -4.09
CA GLY A 209 -29.35 -2.28 -5.31
C GLY A 209 -29.19 -0.77 -5.53
N ASP A 210 -28.27 -0.12 -4.82
CA ASP A 210 -27.97 1.29 -4.94
C ASP A 210 -26.98 1.55 -6.08
N VAL A 211 -27.12 2.71 -6.73
CA VAL A 211 -26.09 3.23 -7.64
C VAL A 211 -24.96 3.83 -6.80
N PRO A 212 -23.72 3.29 -6.86
CA PRO A 212 -22.61 3.85 -6.10
C PRO A 212 -22.22 5.20 -6.71
N LYS A 213 -22.44 6.27 -5.94
CA LYS A 213 -22.05 7.64 -6.32
C LYS A 213 -20.58 7.85 -6.03
N PHE A 214 -19.91 8.72 -6.78
CA PHE A 214 -18.51 9.03 -6.51
C PHE A 214 -18.37 9.61 -5.10
N PRO A 215 -17.63 8.94 -4.18
CA PRO A 215 -17.55 9.37 -2.79
C PRO A 215 -16.44 10.42 -2.62
N GLY A 216 -16.57 11.53 -3.35
CA GLY A 216 -15.65 12.66 -3.37
C GLY A 216 -16.39 13.95 -3.69
N ASN A 217 -15.66 15.01 -4.04
CA ASN A 217 -16.25 16.28 -4.47
C ASN A 217 -16.19 16.46 -6.00
N GLU A 218 -16.91 17.46 -6.52
CA GLU A 218 -17.00 17.75 -7.95
C GLU A 218 -15.64 18.05 -8.60
N TYR A 219 -14.76 18.75 -7.89
CA TYR A 219 -13.42 19.08 -8.38
C TYR A 219 -12.62 17.80 -8.61
N PHE A 220 -12.54 16.94 -7.60
CA PHE A 220 -11.69 15.74 -7.64
C PHE A 220 -12.22 14.73 -8.65
N TYR A 221 -13.55 14.62 -8.79
CA TYR A 221 -14.18 13.80 -9.84
C TYR A 221 -13.74 14.19 -11.25
N ASN A 222 -13.54 15.49 -11.50
CA ASN A 222 -13.10 16.01 -12.79
C ASN A 222 -11.58 16.26 -12.87
N ALA A 223 -10.84 15.99 -11.80
CA ALA A 223 -9.41 16.23 -11.74
C ALA A 223 -8.62 15.12 -12.45
N VAL A 224 -7.48 15.52 -13.03
CA VAL A 224 -6.43 14.58 -13.43
C VAL A 224 -5.69 14.12 -12.17
N ASP A 225 -5.41 12.83 -12.08
CA ASP A 225 -4.69 12.23 -10.96
C ASP A 225 -3.69 11.15 -11.43
N ASP A 226 -2.83 10.71 -10.51
CA ASP A 226 -1.90 9.60 -10.71
C ASP A 226 -1.80 8.69 -9.48
N ASP A 227 -1.42 7.43 -9.72
CA ASP A 227 -1.30 6.42 -8.67
C ASP A 227 0.10 5.80 -8.64
N SER A 228 0.40 5.12 -7.54
CA SER A 228 1.57 4.27 -7.34
C SER A 228 1.15 2.84 -7.09
N TYR A 229 1.32 1.99 -8.08
CA TYR A 229 1.06 0.56 -7.97
C TYR A 229 2.12 -0.13 -7.10
N ALA A 230 1.71 -0.83 -6.05
CA ALA A 230 2.64 -1.38 -5.05
C ALA A 230 3.70 -2.34 -5.64
N PRO A 231 3.38 -3.25 -6.59
CA PRO A 231 4.40 -4.05 -7.29
C PRO A 231 5.37 -3.23 -8.14
N SER A 232 4.93 -2.14 -8.76
CA SER A 232 5.81 -1.22 -9.50
C SER A 232 6.71 -0.43 -8.55
N LEU A 233 6.17 -0.01 -7.41
CA LEU A 233 6.90 0.65 -6.34
C LEU A 233 7.97 -0.26 -5.74
N ALA A 234 7.67 -1.54 -5.55
CA ALA A 234 8.64 -2.54 -5.11
C ALA A 234 9.77 -2.70 -6.13
N ASP A 235 9.45 -2.80 -7.42
CA ASP A 235 10.41 -2.90 -8.51
C ASP A 235 11.33 -1.66 -8.56
N MET A 236 10.78 -0.44 -8.52
CA MET A 236 11.57 0.79 -8.44
C MET A 236 12.46 0.82 -7.20
N THR A 237 11.96 0.34 -6.06
CA THR A 237 12.72 0.27 -4.81
C THR A 237 13.93 -0.67 -4.96
N ILE A 238 13.76 -1.83 -5.57
CA ILE A 238 14.87 -2.75 -5.84
C ILE A 238 15.81 -2.17 -6.90
N TRP A 239 15.29 -1.62 -8.01
CA TRP A 239 16.09 -0.94 -9.03
C TRP A 239 16.99 0.16 -8.43
N ALA A 240 16.40 1.08 -7.66
CA ALA A 240 17.11 2.22 -7.08
C ALA A 240 18.21 1.77 -6.11
N THR A 241 17.99 0.68 -5.39
CA THR A 241 18.97 0.17 -4.43
C THR A 241 20.05 -0.70 -5.08
N THR A 242 19.76 -1.39 -6.18
CA THR A 242 20.68 -2.37 -6.78
C THR A 242 21.57 -1.82 -7.89
N HIS A 243 21.33 -0.59 -8.34
CA HIS A 243 22.12 0.06 -9.38
C HIS A 243 23.09 1.10 -8.79
N ASP A 244 24.27 1.23 -9.38
CA ASP A 244 25.31 2.11 -8.86
C ASP A 244 25.07 3.58 -9.23
N HIS A 245 24.47 3.89 -10.38
CA HIS A 245 24.20 5.28 -10.77
C HIS A 245 23.02 5.91 -10.01
N THR A 246 22.32 5.15 -9.17
CA THR A 246 21.19 5.61 -8.35
C THR A 246 21.56 5.81 -6.89
N LYS A 247 22.84 5.71 -6.48
CA LYS A 247 23.24 5.91 -5.06
C LYS A 247 22.85 7.31 -4.59
N ASN A 248 22.39 7.43 -3.35
CA ASN A 248 22.18 8.70 -2.65
C ASN A 248 21.18 9.62 -3.36
N GLU A 249 20.13 9.02 -3.89
CA GLU A 249 19.09 9.73 -4.64
C GLU A 249 17.70 9.48 -4.06
N ALA A 250 16.89 10.54 -4.09
CA ALA A 250 15.45 10.45 -3.88
C ALA A 250 14.72 10.35 -5.23
N PHE A 251 13.73 9.46 -5.34
CA PHE A 251 12.91 9.29 -6.54
C PHE A 251 11.43 9.32 -6.21
N ASN A 252 10.66 10.05 -7.02
CA ASN A 252 9.22 9.90 -7.08
C ASN A 252 8.85 8.58 -7.77
N HIS A 253 7.76 7.98 -7.29
CA HIS A 253 7.12 6.86 -7.96
C HIS A 253 5.70 7.24 -8.35
N ALA A 254 5.33 7.02 -9.60
CA ALA A 254 3.96 6.98 -10.10
C ALA A 254 3.92 5.97 -11.25
N ASN A 255 2.74 5.46 -11.59
CA ASN A 255 2.51 4.45 -12.63
C ASN A 255 3.04 4.89 -14.01
N GLY A 256 3.12 6.20 -14.24
CA GLY A 256 3.69 6.79 -15.45
C GLY A 256 2.68 7.14 -16.53
N ASP A 257 1.40 6.92 -16.26
CA ASP A 257 0.23 7.49 -16.90
C ASP A 257 -0.50 8.46 -15.96
N THR A 258 -1.67 8.95 -16.39
CA THR A 258 -2.59 9.78 -15.61
C THR A 258 -4.02 9.43 -16.00
N TYR A 259 -4.96 9.61 -15.09
CA TYR A 259 -6.39 9.35 -15.36
C TYR A 259 -7.26 10.50 -14.85
N VAL A 260 -8.54 10.48 -15.21
CA VAL A 260 -9.57 11.37 -14.64
C VAL A 260 -10.57 10.51 -13.89
N TRP A 261 -10.84 10.86 -12.63
CA TRP A 261 -11.67 10.07 -11.72
C TRP A 261 -13.04 9.72 -12.29
N LYS A 262 -13.70 10.65 -13.00
CA LYS A 262 -14.97 10.41 -13.70
C LYS A 262 -14.96 9.13 -14.55
N TYR A 263 -13.94 8.95 -15.39
CA TYR A 263 -13.87 7.80 -16.31
C TYR A 263 -13.31 6.56 -15.62
N HIS A 264 -12.33 6.76 -14.72
CA HIS A 264 -11.73 5.67 -13.95
C HIS A 264 -12.74 5.02 -13.01
N TYR A 265 -13.51 5.82 -12.27
CA TYR A 265 -14.54 5.35 -11.35
C TYR A 265 -15.64 4.55 -12.05
N ALA A 266 -16.09 5.01 -13.22
CA ALA A 266 -17.03 4.25 -14.04
C ALA A 266 -16.45 2.90 -14.48
N SER A 267 -15.17 2.87 -14.87
CA SER A 267 -14.47 1.63 -15.27
C SER A 267 -14.28 0.66 -14.10
N VAL A 268 -13.98 1.16 -12.90
CA VAL A 268 -13.91 0.39 -11.67
C VAL A 268 -15.28 -0.20 -11.30
N CYS A 269 -16.37 0.58 -11.39
CA CYS A 269 -17.72 0.06 -11.15
C CYS A 269 -18.11 -1.01 -12.17
N ALA A 270 -17.78 -0.79 -13.45
CA ALA A 270 -18.01 -1.76 -14.52
C ALA A 270 -17.23 -3.07 -14.29
N TYR A 271 -16.02 -3.03 -13.69
CA TYR A 271 -15.32 -4.23 -13.29
C TYR A 271 -16.14 -5.11 -12.34
N PHE A 272 -16.89 -4.51 -11.41
CA PHE A 272 -17.80 -5.20 -10.50
C PHE A 272 -19.20 -5.46 -11.12
N GLY A 273 -19.38 -5.16 -12.41
CA GLY A 273 -20.63 -5.38 -13.14
C GLY A 273 -21.73 -4.38 -12.78
N ILE A 274 -21.34 -3.12 -12.51
CA ILE A 274 -22.25 -2.01 -12.25
C ILE A 274 -21.98 -0.92 -13.28
N ASP A 275 -22.93 -0.68 -14.17
CA ASP A 275 -22.91 0.49 -15.04
C ASP A 275 -23.51 1.67 -14.29
N ILE A 276 -22.73 2.73 -14.11
CA ILE A 276 -23.16 3.94 -13.42
C ILE A 276 -23.42 5.08 -14.41
N PRO A 277 -24.46 5.91 -14.21
CA PRO A 277 -24.62 7.13 -14.97
C PRO A 277 -23.51 8.13 -14.59
N GLU A 278 -23.28 9.10 -15.48
CA GLU A 278 -22.44 10.24 -15.12
C GLU A 278 -23.08 11.01 -13.96
N GLN A 279 -22.27 11.30 -12.93
CA GLN A 279 -22.71 12.15 -11.83
C GLN A 279 -22.66 13.63 -12.24
N THR A 280 -23.85 14.22 -12.40
CA THR A 280 -24.03 15.64 -12.78
C THR A 280 -24.56 16.51 -11.64
N GLU A 281 -24.97 15.90 -10.53
CA GLU A 281 -25.50 16.59 -9.35
C GLU A 281 -24.49 16.47 -8.20
N TRP A 282 -24.24 17.60 -7.53
CA TRP A 282 -23.30 17.72 -6.42
C TRP A 282 -23.91 18.56 -5.29
N PRO A 283 -23.65 18.24 -4.01
CA PRO A 283 -24.07 19.08 -2.90
C PRO A 283 -23.41 20.46 -2.97
N THR A 284 -24.13 21.46 -2.47
CA THR A 284 -23.69 22.86 -2.43
C THR A 284 -22.43 23.04 -1.59
N VAL A 285 -21.60 24.01 -1.96
CA VAL A 285 -20.37 24.42 -1.24
C VAL A 285 -20.70 24.82 0.21
N HIS A 286 -19.83 24.48 1.16
CA HIS A 286 -19.90 25.03 2.52
C HIS A 286 -19.78 26.56 2.50
N ASP A 287 -20.27 27.23 3.55
CA ASP A 287 -20.20 28.69 3.70
C ASP A 287 -18.74 29.24 3.65
N ASP A 288 -17.74 28.40 3.91
CA ASP A 288 -16.31 28.72 3.87
C ASP A 288 -15.65 28.48 2.50
N GLY A 289 -16.44 28.16 1.46
CA GLY A 289 -15.94 27.92 0.11
C GLY A 289 -15.37 26.53 -0.15
N ARG A 290 -15.44 25.61 0.83
CA ARG A 290 -15.00 24.21 0.64
C ARG A 290 -16.08 23.39 -0.07
N LEU A 291 -15.66 22.63 -1.08
CA LEU A 291 -16.55 21.70 -1.78
C LEU A 291 -16.98 20.59 -0.83
N VAL A 292 -18.28 20.27 -0.86
CA VAL A 292 -18.86 19.19 -0.05
C VAL A 292 -18.65 17.86 -0.77
N THR A 293 -18.20 16.85 -0.03
CA THR A 293 -18.13 15.46 -0.50
C THR A 293 -19.54 14.91 -0.67
N GLN A 294 -19.85 14.33 -1.85
CA GLN A 294 -21.17 13.79 -2.18
C GLN A 294 -21.64 12.71 -1.20
N VAL A 295 -20.74 11.78 -0.85
CA VAL A 295 -20.98 10.69 0.09
C VAL A 295 -19.80 10.66 1.05
N VAL A 296 -20.05 10.99 2.32
CA VAL A 296 -19.05 10.84 3.38
C VAL A 296 -19.05 9.37 3.81
N LEU A 297 -18.09 8.58 3.34
CA LEU A 297 -17.99 7.14 3.56
C LEU A 297 -17.90 6.80 5.04
N GLY A 298 -17.22 7.63 5.85
CA GLY A 298 -17.14 7.44 7.30
C GLY A 298 -18.52 7.45 7.98
N ASP A 299 -19.45 8.26 7.49
CA ASP A 299 -20.84 8.28 7.97
C ASP A 299 -21.67 7.18 7.31
N TRP A 300 -21.55 7.02 6.00
CA TRP A 300 -22.27 6.02 5.22
C TRP A 300 -22.00 4.59 5.71
N ALA A 301 -20.79 4.28 6.17
CA ALA A 301 -20.39 2.94 6.59
C ALA A 301 -20.95 2.52 7.98
N LYS A 302 -21.45 3.45 8.80
CA LYS A 302 -21.80 3.19 10.22
C LYS A 302 -22.80 2.04 10.43
N ASP A 303 -23.68 1.80 9.48
CA ASP A 303 -24.73 0.79 9.49
C ASP A 303 -24.55 -0.31 8.42
N LYS A 304 -23.41 -0.33 7.71
CA LYS A 304 -23.19 -1.20 6.53
C LYS A 304 -22.49 -2.53 6.83
N LYS A 305 -21.98 -2.72 8.05
CA LYS A 305 -21.26 -3.93 8.44
C LYS A 305 -22.09 -5.21 8.23
N LEU A 306 -23.34 -5.21 8.68
CA LEU A 306 -24.23 -6.37 8.53
C LEU A 306 -24.56 -6.68 7.06
N VAL A 307 -24.53 -5.68 6.17
CA VAL A 307 -24.72 -5.88 4.73
C VAL A 307 -23.51 -6.61 4.15
N TRP A 308 -22.30 -6.17 4.50
CA TRP A 308 -21.06 -6.85 4.10
C TRP A 308 -21.01 -8.30 4.58
N GLU A 309 -21.40 -8.56 5.83
CA GLU A 309 -21.39 -9.91 6.38
C GLU A 309 -22.32 -10.87 5.61
N LYS A 310 -23.52 -10.40 5.24
CA LYS A 310 -24.47 -11.17 4.41
C LYS A 310 -23.95 -11.38 2.99
N LEU A 311 -23.31 -10.38 2.42
CA LEU A 311 -22.66 -10.48 1.10
C LEU A 311 -21.58 -11.57 1.13
N CYS A 312 -20.73 -11.59 2.17
CA CYS A 312 -19.73 -12.63 2.35
C CYS A 312 -20.33 -14.02 2.56
N GLU A 313 -21.45 -14.14 3.27
CA GLU A 313 -22.17 -15.41 3.41
C GLU A 313 -22.67 -15.94 2.07
N LYS A 314 -23.11 -15.04 1.19
CA LYS A 314 -23.67 -15.39 -0.12
C LYS A 314 -22.61 -15.76 -1.15
N TYR A 315 -21.53 -14.99 -1.23
CA TYR A 315 -20.56 -15.08 -2.33
C TYR A 315 -19.13 -15.41 -1.89
N GLY A 316 -18.91 -15.63 -0.60
CA GLY A 316 -17.57 -15.76 -0.01
C GLY A 316 -16.88 -14.40 0.21
N GLY A 317 -15.66 -14.44 0.71
CA GLY A 317 -14.91 -13.25 1.13
C GLY A 317 -14.69 -13.23 2.65
N ASN A 318 -14.00 -12.20 3.13
CA ASN A 318 -13.68 -12.06 4.54
C ASN A 318 -14.57 -11.02 5.22
N LYS A 319 -15.36 -11.46 6.21
CA LYS A 319 -16.21 -10.58 7.03
C LYS A 319 -15.40 -9.50 7.76
N GLU A 320 -14.16 -9.81 8.18
CA GLU A 320 -13.27 -8.85 8.83
C GLU A 320 -12.82 -7.72 7.89
N ALA A 321 -12.90 -7.90 6.56
CA ALA A 321 -12.44 -6.91 5.59
C ALA A 321 -13.16 -5.56 5.71
N PHE A 322 -14.41 -5.56 6.18
CA PHE A 322 -15.15 -4.33 6.46
C PHE A 322 -14.40 -3.41 7.44
N ASP A 323 -13.80 -3.98 8.48
CA ASP A 323 -13.05 -3.24 9.51
C ASP A 323 -11.65 -2.83 9.03
N TRP A 324 -11.26 -3.26 7.83
CA TRP A 324 -10.00 -2.88 7.17
C TRP A 324 -10.21 -1.72 6.18
N GLY A 325 -11.46 -1.41 5.83
CA GLY A 325 -11.80 -0.21 5.07
C GLY A 325 -11.39 1.05 5.84
N THR A 326 -10.56 1.88 5.21
CA THR A 326 -10.09 3.16 5.77
C THR A 326 -11.00 4.30 5.30
N TRP A 327 -12.26 4.30 5.76
CA TRP A 327 -13.34 5.18 5.28
C TRP A 327 -13.00 6.66 5.38
N SER A 328 -12.57 7.14 6.55
CA SER A 328 -12.21 8.55 6.77
C SER A 328 -10.97 8.98 6.00
N PHE A 329 -10.02 8.06 5.79
CA PHE A 329 -8.87 8.32 4.92
C PHE A 329 -9.32 8.49 3.46
N PHE A 330 -10.25 7.65 3.00
CA PHE A 330 -10.79 7.74 1.65
C PHE A 330 -11.54 9.06 1.45
N ASP A 331 -12.40 9.45 2.40
CA ASP A 331 -13.08 10.76 2.39
C ASP A 331 -12.10 11.93 2.29
N TRP A 332 -10.99 11.85 3.02
CA TRP A 332 -9.93 12.85 2.94
C TRP A 332 -9.19 12.81 1.59
N ALA A 333 -8.93 11.62 1.04
CA ALA A 333 -8.22 11.45 -0.22
C ALA A 333 -9.01 12.01 -1.41
N THR A 334 -10.32 11.76 -1.46
CA THR A 334 -11.20 12.23 -2.55
C THR A 334 -11.88 13.57 -2.26
N GLY A 335 -11.75 14.08 -1.04
CA GLY A 335 -12.25 15.38 -0.59
C GLY A 335 -11.31 16.56 -0.89
N LYS A 336 -10.12 16.32 -1.43
CA LYS A 336 -9.18 17.38 -1.83
C LYS A 336 -9.75 18.22 -2.98
N SER A 337 -9.42 19.51 -3.01
CA SER A 337 -9.81 20.45 -4.08
C SER A 337 -8.59 21.07 -4.78
N TRP A 338 -7.49 20.31 -4.86
CA TRP A 338 -6.23 20.67 -5.53
C TRP A 338 -5.56 19.42 -6.11
N PRO A 339 -4.67 19.55 -7.10
CA PRO A 339 -4.03 18.40 -7.74
C PRO A 339 -2.84 17.88 -6.90
N THR A 340 -2.56 16.58 -6.99
CA THR A 340 -1.47 15.92 -6.24
C THR A 340 -0.55 15.05 -7.10
N ILE A 341 -0.52 15.31 -8.42
CA ILE A 341 0.24 14.51 -9.40
C ILE A 341 1.75 14.66 -9.21
N MET A 342 2.50 13.60 -9.49
CA MET A 342 3.95 13.57 -9.39
C MET A 342 4.66 13.37 -10.73
N SER A 343 5.81 14.03 -10.89
CA SER A 343 6.67 13.80 -12.04
C SER A 343 7.64 12.66 -11.75
N ILE A 344 7.66 11.64 -12.62
CA ILE A 344 8.68 10.57 -12.64
C ILE A 344 9.88 10.87 -13.57
N SER A 345 9.98 12.11 -14.06
CA SER A 345 11.01 12.51 -15.03
C SER A 345 12.44 12.25 -14.54
N LYS A 346 12.71 12.40 -13.24
CA LYS A 346 14.05 12.14 -12.68
C LYS A 346 14.39 10.67 -12.76
N ALA A 347 13.51 9.78 -12.28
CA ALA A 347 13.70 8.34 -12.38
C ALA A 347 13.93 7.90 -13.84
N ARG A 348 13.15 8.43 -14.80
CA ARG A 348 13.34 8.16 -16.24
C ARG A 348 14.71 8.60 -16.75
N LYS A 349 15.21 9.77 -16.34
CA LYS A 349 16.57 10.23 -16.68
C LYS A 349 17.66 9.32 -16.10
N PHE A 350 17.38 8.64 -14.99
CA PHE A 350 18.26 7.65 -14.39
C PHE A 350 18.06 6.24 -15.00
N GLY A 351 17.19 6.07 -16.01
CA GLY A 351 17.01 4.80 -16.71
C GLY A 351 15.87 3.93 -16.17
N TRP A 352 14.99 4.44 -15.32
CA TRP A 352 13.73 3.77 -15.00
C TRP A 352 12.77 3.82 -16.20
N THR A 353 12.32 2.67 -16.70
CA THR A 353 11.50 2.58 -17.93
C THR A 353 10.17 1.90 -17.74
N ARG A 354 9.90 1.28 -16.59
CA ARG A 354 8.60 0.65 -16.33
C ARG A 354 7.51 1.72 -16.27
N TYR A 355 6.36 1.35 -16.83
CA TYR A 355 5.10 2.03 -16.67
C TYR A 355 4.03 0.97 -16.45
N ASP A 356 2.94 1.34 -15.80
CA ASP A 356 1.79 0.47 -15.56
C ASP A 356 0.53 1.26 -15.91
N ASP A 357 -0.46 0.63 -16.58
CA ASP A 357 -1.76 1.27 -16.83
C ASP A 357 -2.55 1.33 -15.52
N THR A 358 -3.00 2.52 -15.12
CA THR A 358 -3.61 2.70 -13.80
C THR A 358 -4.90 1.89 -13.66
N LEU A 359 -5.75 1.77 -14.68
CA LEU A 359 -6.97 0.96 -14.59
C LEU A 359 -6.62 -0.53 -14.40
N GLU A 360 -5.66 -1.05 -15.15
CA GLU A 360 -5.18 -2.43 -14.99
C GLU A 360 -4.63 -2.66 -13.57
N THR A 361 -3.88 -1.71 -13.01
CA THR A 361 -3.31 -1.85 -11.66
C THR A 361 -4.38 -1.96 -10.56
N TRP A 362 -5.48 -1.23 -10.69
CA TRP A 362 -6.63 -1.32 -9.79
C TRP A 362 -7.33 -2.67 -9.92
N ILE A 363 -7.57 -3.10 -11.16
CA ILE A 363 -8.18 -4.40 -11.46
C ILE A 363 -7.32 -5.55 -10.90
N ASP A 364 -6.00 -5.52 -11.12
CA ASP A 364 -5.10 -6.54 -10.61
C ASP A 364 -5.00 -6.53 -9.08
N THR A 365 -5.12 -5.35 -8.46
CA THR A 365 -5.24 -5.22 -7.01
C THR A 365 -6.53 -5.88 -6.50
N PHE A 366 -7.67 -5.67 -7.17
CA PHE A 366 -8.92 -6.36 -6.82
C PHE A 366 -8.79 -7.86 -6.96
N LYS A 367 -8.24 -8.35 -8.08
CA LYS A 367 -7.98 -9.79 -8.28
C LYS A 367 -7.10 -10.36 -7.17
N ALA A 368 -6.09 -9.63 -6.71
CA ALA A 368 -5.25 -10.08 -5.60
C ALA A 368 -6.06 -10.24 -4.31
N PHE A 369 -6.94 -9.29 -3.98
CA PHE A 369 -7.86 -9.42 -2.85
C PHE A 369 -8.88 -10.57 -3.02
N GLU A 370 -9.40 -10.78 -4.23
CA GLU A 370 -10.30 -11.90 -4.55
C GLU A 370 -9.59 -13.25 -4.38
N ASN A 371 -8.37 -13.38 -4.93
CA ASN A 371 -7.56 -14.60 -4.83
C ASN A 371 -7.17 -14.93 -3.38
N ALA A 372 -6.99 -13.90 -2.54
CA ALA A 372 -6.74 -14.05 -1.12
C ALA A 372 -8.01 -14.35 -0.29
N GLY A 373 -9.19 -14.40 -0.92
CA GLY A 373 -10.47 -14.59 -0.22
C GLY A 373 -10.87 -13.41 0.66
N ILE A 374 -10.29 -12.23 0.45
CA ILE A 374 -10.66 -11.00 1.17
C ILE A 374 -11.91 -10.39 0.55
N LEU A 375 -11.90 -10.25 -0.79
CA LEU A 375 -13.09 -9.90 -1.56
C LEU A 375 -13.76 -11.18 -2.11
N PRO A 376 -15.08 -11.18 -2.31
CA PRO A 376 -15.75 -12.24 -3.06
C PRO A 376 -15.24 -12.31 -4.49
N SER A 377 -15.11 -13.53 -5.03
CA SER A 377 -14.69 -13.72 -6.43
C SER A 377 -15.68 -13.08 -7.40
N LYS A 378 -15.17 -12.36 -8.40
CA LYS A 378 -15.99 -11.81 -9.50
C LYS A 378 -16.85 -12.87 -10.19
N ARG A 379 -16.37 -14.11 -10.31
CA ARG A 379 -17.13 -15.21 -10.91
C ARG A 379 -18.39 -15.53 -10.11
N LEU A 380 -18.30 -15.57 -8.78
CA LEU A 380 -19.44 -15.84 -7.90
C LEU A 380 -20.44 -14.68 -7.93
N LEU A 381 -19.93 -13.44 -7.93
CA LEU A 381 -20.73 -12.22 -8.08
C LEU A 381 -21.49 -12.17 -9.42
N ALA A 382 -20.88 -12.60 -10.52
CA ALA A 382 -21.49 -12.59 -11.85
C ALA A 382 -22.51 -13.73 -12.06
N ALA A 383 -22.25 -14.91 -11.50
CA ALA A 383 -23.12 -16.06 -11.66
C ALA A 383 -24.34 -16.05 -10.72
N GLY A 384 -24.45 -15.07 -9.81
CA GLY A 384 -25.47 -15.05 -8.76
C GLY A 384 -25.46 -16.30 -7.87
N THR A 385 -24.36 -17.06 -7.88
CA THR A 385 -24.28 -18.38 -7.27
C THR A 385 -24.07 -18.22 -5.78
N VAL A 386 -25.06 -18.63 -5.00
CA VAL A 386 -25.01 -18.64 -3.53
C VAL A 386 -24.16 -19.83 -3.08
N ILE A 387 -23.16 -19.59 -2.23
CA ILE A 387 -22.42 -20.68 -1.59
C ILE A 387 -23.38 -21.37 -0.62
N ALA A 388 -23.81 -22.59 -0.96
CA ALA A 388 -24.54 -23.42 -0.02
C ALA A 388 -23.59 -23.80 1.14
N ASN A 389 -23.86 -23.31 2.35
CA ASN A 389 -23.15 -23.74 3.55
C ASN A 389 -23.50 -25.22 3.82
N GLY A 390 -22.73 -26.12 3.23
CA GLY A 390 -22.85 -27.56 3.44
C GLY A 390 -22.25 -27.99 4.77
N LEU A 391 -23.02 -27.86 5.84
CA LEU A 391 -22.93 -28.72 7.02
C LEU A 391 -24.29 -29.36 7.30
N ASP A 392 -24.86 -30.02 6.29
CA ASP A 392 -25.91 -31.02 6.54
C ASP A 392 -25.31 -32.41 6.44
N LYS A 393 -25.01 -32.95 7.62
CA LYS A 393 -25.05 -34.39 7.87
C LYS A 393 -26.53 -34.79 7.88
N GLU A 394 -27.00 -35.47 6.84
CA GLU A 394 -28.11 -36.44 6.93
C GLU A 394 -28.06 -37.32 5.67
N ALA A 395 -27.61 -38.57 5.81
CA ALA A 395 -28.46 -39.73 6.05
C ALA A 395 -29.39 -40.03 4.85
N GLY A 396 -28.88 -40.83 3.91
CA GLY A 396 -29.66 -41.43 2.83
C GLY A 396 -29.15 -42.85 2.58
N GLY A 397 -29.57 -43.78 3.43
CA GLY A 397 -29.33 -45.20 3.22
C GLY A 397 -30.08 -45.69 1.98
N LEU A 398 -29.41 -46.51 1.18
CA LEU A 398 -30.06 -47.40 0.21
C LEU A 398 -29.48 -48.80 0.39
N ALA A 399 -30.23 -49.59 1.15
CA ALA A 399 -30.23 -51.03 1.03
C ALA A 399 -30.99 -51.43 -0.23
N ASN A 400 -30.39 -52.30 -1.04
CA ASN A 400 -30.97 -53.35 -1.89
C ASN A 400 -29.78 -53.91 -2.70
N GLY A 401 -29.42 -55.19 -2.65
CA GLY A 401 -30.26 -56.37 -2.58
C GLY A 401 -30.01 -57.18 -3.87
N ALA A 402 -29.18 -58.21 -3.73
CA ALA A 402 -28.95 -59.40 -4.57
C ALA A 402 -29.58 -59.50 -5.98
N LYS A 403 -28.79 -59.98 -6.95
CA LYS A 403 -29.02 -61.27 -7.64
C LYS A 403 -27.90 -61.64 -8.64
N ALA A 404 -27.60 -62.94 -8.61
CA ALA A 404 -26.82 -63.79 -9.53
C ALA A 404 -25.29 -63.62 -9.53
#